data_AF-A0A3B9US74-F1
#
_entry.id   AF-A0A3B9US74-F1
#
_cell.length_a   1.000
_cell.length_b   1.000
_cell.length_c   1.000
_cell.angle_alpha   90.00
_cell.angle_beta   90.00
_cell.angle_gamma   90.00
#
_symmetry.space_group_name_H-M   'P 1'
#
loop_
_entity.id
_entity.type
_entity.pdbx_description
1 polymer ?
#
loop_
_entity_poly.entity_id
_entity_poly.type
_entity_poly.pdbx_seq_one_letter_code
_entity_poly.pdbx_strand_id
1 'polypeptide(L)'
;MSEFQFLASDKLLEEVKNPYVKFMSINEALTCNIELADFILNDTEIDRNERNIMVCDSEEHMGEIEIKHEMYYSSEDAEKYSNKRYFSELHWAYTRTRAKQLVDYLKEQLNNLDEIEVWSIWLDEYESPSIKSININELSITDLEFLNTSKGYEKPKCLIIKR
;
A
#
# COMPACT_ATOMS: atom_id res chain seq x y z
N MET A 1 11.32 -10.74 -8.04
CA MET A 1 10.94 -10.73 -6.62
C MET A 1 10.26 -9.41 -6.36
N SER A 2 9.19 -9.40 -5.59
CA SER A 2 8.37 -8.21 -5.43
C SER A 2 8.29 -7.82 -3.97
N GLU A 3 8.36 -6.52 -3.73
CA GLU A 3 8.14 -5.94 -2.43
C GLU A 3 6.64 -5.99 -2.10
N PHE A 4 6.33 -6.38 -0.87
CA PHE A 4 4.99 -6.33 -0.31
C PHE A 4 5.04 -5.62 1.04
N GLN A 5 4.35 -4.49 1.13
CA GLN A 5 4.16 -3.75 2.37
C GLN A 5 2.70 -3.81 2.80
N PHE A 6 2.45 -4.09 4.07
CA PHE A 6 1.08 -4.23 4.57
C PHE A 6 0.95 -3.81 6.03
N LEU A 7 -0.29 -3.53 6.40
CA LEU A 7 -0.74 -3.26 7.75
C LEU A 7 -1.52 -4.45 8.27
N ALA A 8 -1.26 -4.84 9.51
CA ALA A 8 -1.93 -5.96 10.16
C ALA A 8 -2.52 -5.50 11.52
N SER A 9 -3.78 -5.86 11.78
CA SER A 9 -4.49 -5.41 13.00
C SER A 9 -5.69 -6.28 13.37
N ASP A 10 -6.22 -6.08 14.58
CA ASP A 10 -7.32 -6.87 15.14
C ASP A 10 -8.71 -6.38 14.72
N LYS A 11 -8.79 -5.21 14.07
CA LYS A 11 -10.01 -4.68 13.44
C LYS A 11 -9.68 -4.16 12.05
N LEU A 12 -10.68 -4.12 11.17
CA LEU A 12 -10.50 -3.57 9.83
C LEU A 12 -10.09 -2.08 9.90
N LEU A 13 -8.98 -1.73 9.25
CA LEU A 13 -8.51 -0.36 9.14
C LEU A 13 -9.29 0.40 8.06
N GLU A 14 -9.32 1.73 8.11
CA GLU A 14 -9.95 2.53 7.06
C GLU A 14 -9.12 2.55 5.77
N GLU A 15 -9.77 2.42 4.61
CA GLU A 15 -9.04 2.52 3.33
C GLU A 15 -8.62 3.97 3.06
N VAL A 16 -7.47 4.11 2.40
CA VAL A 16 -7.00 5.38 1.88
C VAL A 16 -6.94 5.24 0.36
N LYS A 17 -7.66 6.11 -0.36
CA LYS A 17 -7.65 6.13 -1.82
C LYS A 17 -6.64 7.14 -2.32
N ASN A 18 -5.89 6.79 -3.36
CA ASN A 18 -5.10 7.76 -4.09
C ASN A 18 -6.03 8.71 -4.86
N PRO A 19 -6.11 10.02 -4.51
CA PRO A 19 -7.08 10.93 -5.11
C PRO A 19 -6.76 11.31 -6.57
N TYR A 20 -5.54 11.02 -7.02
CA TYR A 20 -5.07 11.33 -8.38
C TYR A 20 -5.22 10.16 -9.34
N VAL A 21 -5.44 8.95 -8.83
CA VAL A 21 -5.66 7.75 -9.64
C VAL A 21 -7.15 7.59 -9.93
N LYS A 22 -7.48 7.48 -11.21
CA LYS A 22 -8.84 7.21 -11.67
C LYS A 22 -8.85 5.98 -12.56
N PHE A 23 -9.83 5.13 -12.33
CA PHE A 23 -10.13 4.02 -13.21
C PHE A 23 -11.24 4.43 -14.18
N MET A 24 -11.02 4.17 -15.46
CA MET A 24 -11.97 4.46 -16.52
C MET A 24 -11.97 3.38 -17.59
N SER A 25 -13.03 3.31 -18.35
CA SER A 25 -13.12 2.39 -19.49
C SER A 25 -12.42 2.94 -20.72
N ILE A 26 -12.15 2.09 -21.71
CA ILE A 26 -11.61 2.53 -23.01
C ILE A 26 -12.52 3.61 -23.62
N ASN A 27 -13.83 3.41 -23.56
CA ASN A 27 -14.80 4.36 -24.11
C ASN A 27 -14.81 5.70 -23.34
N GLU A 28 -14.72 5.67 -22.00
CA GLU A 28 -14.61 6.88 -21.18
C GLU A 28 -13.30 7.64 -21.48
N ALA A 29 -12.18 6.94 -21.59
CA ALA A 29 -10.87 7.51 -21.87
C ALA A 29 -10.84 8.22 -23.24
N LEU A 30 -11.35 7.55 -24.28
CA LEU A 30 -11.49 8.14 -25.62
C LEU A 30 -12.41 9.38 -25.61
N THR A 31 -13.49 9.35 -24.84
CA THR A 31 -14.39 10.51 -24.67
C THR A 31 -13.69 11.70 -23.99
N CYS A 32 -12.74 11.42 -23.10
CA CYS A 32 -11.91 12.42 -22.44
C CYS A 32 -10.70 12.87 -23.30
N ASN A 33 -10.58 12.43 -24.56
CA ASN A 33 -9.44 12.66 -25.45
C ASN A 33 -8.11 12.13 -24.88
N ILE A 34 -8.14 11.04 -24.13
CA ILE A 34 -6.94 10.35 -23.68
C ILE A 34 -6.47 9.43 -24.80
N GLU A 35 -5.23 9.63 -25.25
CA GLU A 35 -4.59 8.76 -26.23
C GLU A 35 -4.25 7.42 -25.57
N LEU A 36 -4.80 6.34 -26.13
CA LEU A 36 -4.50 4.97 -25.74
C LEU A 36 -3.65 4.32 -26.83
N ALA A 37 -2.72 3.46 -26.42
CA ALA A 37 -1.89 2.73 -27.37
C ALA A 37 -2.73 1.75 -28.21
N ASP A 38 -2.34 1.57 -29.48
CA ASP A 38 -3.07 0.72 -30.43
C ASP A 38 -3.27 -0.72 -29.94
N PHE A 39 -2.34 -1.26 -29.16
CA PHE A 39 -2.48 -2.62 -28.63
C PHE A 39 -3.65 -2.74 -27.64
N ILE A 40 -3.95 -1.69 -26.85
CA ILE A 40 -5.11 -1.65 -25.96
C ILE A 40 -6.40 -1.52 -26.78
N LEU A 41 -6.37 -0.67 -27.82
CA LEU A 41 -7.55 -0.38 -28.63
C LEU A 41 -8.00 -1.57 -29.48
N ASN A 42 -7.04 -2.40 -29.92
CA ASN A 42 -7.27 -3.55 -30.78
C ASN A 42 -7.41 -4.87 -30.02
N ASP A 43 -7.25 -4.87 -28.70
CA ASP A 43 -7.43 -6.05 -27.87
C ASP A 43 -8.93 -6.41 -27.77
N THR A 44 -9.27 -7.62 -28.21
CA THR A 44 -10.65 -8.13 -28.18
C THR A 44 -11.03 -8.79 -26.85
N GLU A 45 -10.05 -9.07 -25.98
CA GLU A 45 -10.28 -9.66 -24.66
C GLU A 45 -10.62 -8.59 -23.61
N ILE A 46 -10.26 -7.34 -23.84
CA ILE A 46 -10.58 -6.23 -22.93
C ILE A 46 -12.02 -5.74 -23.16
N ASP A 47 -12.86 -5.79 -22.13
CA ASP A 47 -14.16 -5.14 -22.16
C ASP A 47 -13.98 -3.62 -22.21
N ARG A 48 -14.41 -3.02 -23.32
CA ARG A 48 -14.28 -1.58 -23.58
C ARG A 48 -15.12 -0.70 -22.66
N ASN A 49 -16.05 -1.26 -21.91
CA ASN A 49 -16.90 -0.56 -20.95
C ASN A 49 -16.51 -0.81 -19.50
N GLU A 50 -15.65 -1.80 -19.23
CA GLU A 50 -15.12 -2.05 -17.90
C GLU A 50 -14.03 -1.04 -17.55
N ARG A 51 -13.98 -0.60 -16.29
CA ARG A 51 -13.10 0.49 -15.85
C ARG A 51 -11.70 -0.01 -15.51
N ASN A 52 -11.03 -0.58 -16.50
CA ASN A 52 -9.73 -1.22 -16.33
C ASN A 52 -8.54 -0.32 -16.70
N ILE A 53 -8.78 0.87 -17.24
CA ILE A 53 -7.72 1.81 -17.60
C ILE A 53 -7.44 2.71 -16.41
N MET A 54 -6.24 2.57 -15.84
CA MET A 54 -5.74 3.47 -14.81
C MET A 54 -5.20 4.75 -15.46
N VAL A 55 -5.72 5.89 -15.04
CA VAL A 55 -5.29 7.21 -15.48
C VAL A 55 -4.81 7.99 -14.27
N CYS A 56 -3.62 8.58 -14.40
CA CYS A 56 -3.00 9.43 -13.40
C CYS A 56 -2.27 10.58 -14.09
N ASP A 57 -2.34 11.78 -13.55
CA ASP A 57 -1.79 12.98 -14.19
C ASP A 57 -0.25 12.99 -14.20
N SER A 58 0.40 12.27 -13.28
CA SER A 58 1.86 12.16 -13.23
C SER A 58 2.32 10.87 -12.53
N GLU A 59 3.53 10.42 -12.83
CA GLU A 59 4.16 9.31 -12.10
C GLU A 59 4.34 9.63 -10.61
N GLU A 60 4.62 10.88 -10.25
CA GLU A 60 4.76 11.29 -8.85
C GLU A 60 3.46 11.06 -8.07
N HIS A 61 2.32 11.37 -8.68
CA HIS A 61 1.00 11.16 -8.09
C HIS A 61 0.65 9.68 -7.90
N MET A 62 1.24 8.77 -8.69
CA MET A 62 1.03 7.32 -8.48
C MET A 62 1.62 6.85 -7.14
N GLY A 63 2.61 7.56 -6.61
CA GLY A 63 3.27 7.24 -5.35
C GLY A 63 2.56 7.78 -4.10
N GLU A 64 1.41 8.45 -4.22
CA GLU A 64 0.62 8.86 -3.05
C GLU A 64 0.14 7.64 -2.25
N ILE A 65 -0.10 7.85 -0.95
CA ILE A 65 -0.50 6.76 -0.06
C ILE A 65 -1.84 6.17 -0.49
N GLU A 66 -1.87 4.85 -0.57
CA GLU A 66 -3.06 4.07 -0.81
C GLU A 66 -3.05 2.84 0.10
N ILE A 67 -4.16 2.62 0.81
CA ILE A 67 -4.34 1.51 1.73
C ILE A 67 -5.62 0.79 1.32
N LYS A 68 -5.49 -0.50 0.97
CA LYS A 68 -6.57 -1.30 0.37
C LYS A 68 -6.79 -2.60 1.12
N HIS A 69 -8.05 -2.99 1.26
CA HIS A 69 -8.42 -4.32 1.77
C HIS A 69 -8.34 -5.39 0.68
N GLU A 70 -8.71 -5.01 -0.55
CA GLU A 70 -8.50 -5.82 -1.73
C GLU A 70 -7.03 -5.73 -2.16
N MET A 71 -6.22 -6.60 -1.56
CA MET A 71 -4.79 -6.65 -1.77
C MET A 71 -4.47 -7.29 -3.13
N TYR A 72 -3.47 -6.75 -3.81
CA TYR A 72 -2.90 -7.32 -5.02
C TYR A 72 -2.19 -8.65 -4.71
N TYR A 73 -1.49 -8.71 -3.58
CA TYR A 73 -0.88 -9.93 -3.06
C TYR A 73 -1.81 -10.67 -2.11
N SER A 74 -1.62 -12.00 -2.01
CA SER A 74 -2.48 -12.86 -1.20
C SER A 74 -2.35 -12.54 0.29
N SER A 75 -3.46 -12.59 1.04
CA SER A 75 -3.40 -12.52 2.50
C SER A 75 -2.59 -13.68 3.10
N GLU A 76 -2.52 -14.82 2.41
CA GLU A 76 -1.72 -15.97 2.83
C GLU A 76 -0.23 -15.62 2.96
N ASP A 77 0.28 -14.66 2.18
CA ASP A 77 1.66 -14.19 2.31
C ASP A 77 1.87 -13.35 3.57
N ALA A 78 0.88 -12.52 3.94
CA ALA A 78 0.90 -11.73 5.17
C ALA A 78 0.71 -12.60 6.42
N GLU A 79 -0.14 -13.63 6.34
CA GLU A 79 -0.43 -14.58 7.43
C GLU A 79 0.80 -15.40 7.86
N LYS A 80 1.81 -15.54 6.99
CA LYS A 80 3.09 -16.17 7.35
C LYS A 80 3.88 -15.34 8.36
N TYR A 81 3.62 -14.04 8.45
CA TYR A 81 4.38 -13.09 9.26
C TYR A 81 3.62 -12.58 10.48
N SER A 82 2.29 -12.51 10.41
CA SER A 82 1.46 -11.94 11.46
C SER A 82 0.25 -12.82 11.78
N ASN A 83 -0.12 -12.86 13.06
CA ASN A 83 -1.30 -13.58 13.55
C ASN A 83 -2.54 -12.68 13.68
N LYS A 84 -2.47 -11.44 13.17
CA LYS A 84 -3.60 -10.51 13.19
C LYS A 84 -4.72 -10.98 12.28
N ARG A 85 -5.93 -10.48 12.55
CA ARG A 85 -7.14 -10.90 11.84
C ARG A 85 -7.34 -10.21 10.50
N TYR A 86 -6.95 -8.95 10.40
CA TYR A 86 -7.18 -8.13 9.21
C TYR A 86 -5.88 -7.61 8.65
N PHE A 87 -5.80 -7.62 7.32
CA PHE A 87 -4.66 -7.17 6.54
C PHE A 87 -5.10 -6.08 5.57
N SER A 88 -4.23 -5.11 5.32
CA SER A 88 -4.43 -4.08 4.31
C SER A 88 -3.11 -3.79 3.64
N GLU A 89 -3.08 -3.82 2.31
CA GLU A 89 -1.88 -3.53 1.57
C GLU A 89 -1.60 -2.03 1.56
N LEU A 90 -0.32 -1.67 1.68
CA LEU A 90 0.17 -0.30 1.64
C LEU A 90 0.90 -0.07 0.32
N HIS A 91 0.28 0.67 -0.60
CA HIS A 91 0.88 1.12 -1.85
C HIS A 91 1.28 2.58 -1.74
N TRP A 92 2.56 2.87 -1.96
CA TRP A 92 3.09 4.24 -1.92
C TRP A 92 4.54 4.29 -2.40
N ALA A 93 5.04 5.51 -2.62
CA ALA A 93 6.48 5.77 -2.77
C ALA A 93 6.98 6.62 -1.60
N TYR A 94 7.99 6.14 -0.88
CA TYR A 94 8.48 6.79 0.33
C TYR A 94 8.95 8.24 0.06
N THR A 95 8.33 9.18 0.76
CA THR A 95 8.84 10.54 0.96
C THR A 95 8.60 10.95 2.41
N ARG A 96 9.33 11.96 2.91
CA ARG A 96 9.08 12.47 4.27
C ARG A 96 7.65 12.99 4.45
N THR A 97 7.07 13.58 3.41
CA THR A 97 5.69 14.08 3.43
C THR A 97 4.69 12.92 3.55
N ARG A 98 4.85 11.87 2.75
CA ARG A 98 3.96 10.70 2.79
C ARG A 98 4.15 9.86 4.04
N ALA A 99 5.38 9.75 4.54
CA ALA A 99 5.64 9.13 5.84
C ALA A 99 4.93 9.88 6.97
N LYS A 100 4.87 11.21 6.91
CA LYS A 100 4.09 12.00 7.86
C LYS A 100 2.59 11.72 7.75
N GLN A 101 2.04 11.66 6.53
CA GLN A 101 0.63 11.30 6.32
C GLN A 101 0.31 9.91 6.89
N LEU A 102 1.21 8.94 6.68
CA LEU A 102 1.07 7.59 7.23
C LEU A 102 1.13 7.59 8.76
N VAL A 103 2.04 8.37 9.39
CA VAL A 103 2.05 8.54 10.86
C VAL A 103 0.73 9.12 11.37
N ASP A 104 0.22 10.16 10.72
CA ASP A 104 -1.02 10.82 11.12
C ASP A 104 -2.22 9.85 11.00
N TYR A 105 -2.28 9.06 9.92
CA TYR A 105 -3.25 7.98 9.73
C TYR A 105 -3.14 6.88 10.81
N LEU A 106 -1.94 6.36 11.07
CA LEU A 106 -1.74 5.30 12.08
C LEU A 106 -2.18 5.78 13.47
N LYS A 107 -1.89 7.04 13.81
CA LYS A 107 -2.34 7.65 15.06
C LYS A 107 -3.86 7.74 15.15
N GLU A 108 -4.52 8.09 14.06
CA GLU A 108 -5.98 8.14 13.99
C GLU A 108 -6.61 6.76 14.20
N GLN A 109 -6.14 5.73 13.49
CA GLN A 109 -6.66 4.37 13.60
C GLN A 109 -6.46 3.78 15.01
N LEU A 110 -5.32 4.07 15.65
CA LEU A 110 -5.01 3.65 17.02
C LEU A 110 -5.85 4.32 18.11
N ASN A 111 -6.71 5.30 17.78
CA ASN A 111 -7.73 5.74 18.74
C ASN A 111 -8.71 4.61 19.09
N ASN A 112 -8.93 3.66 18.17
CA ASN A 112 -9.91 2.58 18.28
C ASN A 112 -9.28 1.18 18.34
N LEU A 113 -7.96 1.10 18.31
CA LEU A 113 -7.14 -0.11 18.27
C LEU A 113 -6.05 -0.04 19.34
N ASP A 114 -5.68 -1.18 19.92
CA ASP A 114 -4.57 -1.23 20.88
C ASP A 114 -3.21 -1.33 20.18
N GLU A 115 -3.18 -1.87 18.96
CA GLU A 115 -1.97 -2.16 18.22
C GLU A 115 -2.20 -2.22 16.70
N ILE A 116 -1.22 -1.74 15.93
CA ILE A 116 -1.10 -1.95 14.49
C ILE A 116 0.33 -2.42 14.19
N GLU A 117 0.47 -3.43 13.33
CA GLU A 117 1.76 -3.87 12.81
C GLU A 117 1.95 -3.34 11.39
N VAL A 118 3.11 -2.74 11.12
CA VAL A 118 3.50 -2.24 9.80
C VAL A 118 4.63 -3.11 9.27
N TRP A 119 4.41 -3.79 8.16
CA TRP A 119 5.30 -4.79 7.60
C TRP A 119 5.89 -4.34 6.26
N SER A 120 7.15 -4.72 6.03
CA SER A 120 7.82 -4.70 4.73
C SER A 120 8.55 -6.01 4.53
N ILE A 121 8.14 -6.75 3.51
CA ILE A 121 8.67 -8.07 3.16
C ILE A 121 8.96 -8.15 1.66
N TRP A 122 9.76 -9.14 1.28
CA TRP A 122 9.88 -9.58 -0.11
C TRP A 122 9.22 -10.94 -0.25
N LEU A 123 8.35 -11.06 -1.26
CA LEU A 123 7.67 -12.31 -1.53
C LEU A 123 8.70 -13.39 -1.90
N ASP A 124 8.41 -14.62 -1.45
CA ASP A 124 9.23 -15.82 -1.60
C ASP A 124 10.57 -15.82 -0.83
N GLU A 125 10.85 -14.80 -0.01
CA GLU A 125 11.94 -14.82 0.96
C GLU A 125 11.38 -15.01 2.37
N TYR A 126 11.73 -16.14 3.00
CA TYR A 126 11.25 -16.52 4.32
C TYR A 126 12.40 -16.49 5.32
N GLU A 127 12.80 -15.27 5.68
CA GLU A 127 13.78 -15.04 6.73
C GLU A 127 13.12 -14.59 8.03
N SER A 128 13.82 -14.79 9.15
CA SER A 128 13.36 -14.30 10.45
C SER A 128 13.24 -12.77 10.45
N PRO A 129 12.06 -12.21 10.75
CA PRO A 129 11.85 -10.77 10.68
C PRO A 129 12.60 -10.01 11.78
N SER A 130 12.99 -8.78 11.48
CA SER A 130 13.41 -7.80 12.48
C SER A 130 12.19 -7.06 13.00
N ILE A 131 11.83 -7.29 14.25
CA ILE A 131 10.64 -6.69 14.88
C ILE A 131 11.06 -5.62 15.88
N LYS A 132 10.49 -4.41 15.74
CA LYS A 132 10.59 -3.32 16.71
C LYS A 132 9.20 -3.02 17.26
N SER A 133 9.10 -2.59 18.52
CA SER A 133 7.86 -2.08 19.09
C SER A 133 8.07 -0.68 19.65
N ILE A 134 7.07 0.18 19.50
CA ILE A 134 7.09 1.57 19.97
C ILE A 134 5.70 1.98 20.49
N ASN A 135 5.65 2.93 21.43
CA ASN A 135 4.40 3.56 21.82
C ASN A 135 4.00 4.64 20.81
N ILE A 136 2.70 4.81 20.56
CA ILE A 136 2.14 5.80 19.65
C ILE A 136 2.62 7.23 19.90
N ASN A 137 2.87 7.59 21.15
CA ASN A 137 3.34 8.93 21.54
C ASN A 137 4.78 9.19 21.09
N GLU A 138 5.56 8.14 20.86
CA GLU A 138 6.94 8.21 20.38
C GLU A 138 7.04 8.02 18.86
N LEU A 139 5.96 7.57 18.20
CA LEU A 139 5.93 7.33 16.76
C LEU A 139 6.26 8.59 15.96
N SER A 140 7.29 8.46 15.13
CA SER A 140 7.81 9.51 14.27
C SER A 140 8.05 9.01 12.84
N ILE A 141 8.28 9.93 11.90
CA ILE A 141 8.62 9.55 10.52
C ILE A 141 9.91 8.74 10.42
N THR A 142 10.85 8.91 11.37
CA THR A 142 12.10 8.15 11.37
C THR A 142 11.90 6.68 11.67
N ASP A 143 10.83 6.32 12.40
CA ASP A 143 10.48 4.93 12.64
C ASP A 143 9.94 4.23 11.39
N LEU A 144 9.50 5.00 10.38
CA LEU A 144 8.99 4.49 9.10
C LEU A 144 10.07 4.43 8.00
N GLU A 145 11.31 4.87 8.27
CA GLU A 145 12.39 4.88 7.28
C GLU A 145 12.73 3.48 6.73
N PHE A 146 12.39 2.41 7.47
CA PHE A 146 12.60 1.04 7.00
C PHE A 146 11.73 0.66 5.80
N LEU A 147 10.62 1.39 5.57
CA LEU A 147 9.75 1.21 4.41
C LEU A 147 10.34 1.85 3.14
N ASN A 148 11.47 2.55 3.25
CA ASN A 148 12.19 3.05 2.10
C ASN A 148 13.17 1.98 1.57
N THR A 149 12.67 1.14 0.67
CA THR A 149 13.44 0.07 0.02
C THR A 149 14.33 0.53 -1.13
N SER A 150 14.34 1.83 -1.45
CA SER A 150 15.25 2.38 -2.48
C SER A 150 16.73 2.18 -2.14
N LYS A 151 17.04 1.92 -0.86
CA LYS A 151 18.39 1.65 -0.36
C LYS A 151 18.77 0.16 -0.41
N GLY A 152 17.87 -0.68 -0.91
CA GLY A 152 18.01 -2.13 -0.93
C GLY A 152 17.23 -2.79 0.19
N TYR A 153 16.97 -4.07 -0.02
CA TYR A 153 16.37 -4.95 0.98
C TYR A 153 17.44 -5.70 1.75
N GLU A 154 17.15 -6.00 3.01
CA GLU A 154 18.02 -6.79 3.88
C GLU A 154 17.34 -8.05 4.36
N LYS A 155 16.17 -7.90 4.99
CA LYS A 155 15.34 -8.97 5.58
C LYS A 155 13.95 -8.42 5.91
N PRO A 156 12.95 -9.27 6.21
CA PRO A 156 11.63 -8.82 6.60
C PRO A 156 11.70 -7.90 7.83
N LYS A 157 10.94 -6.81 7.83
CA LYS A 157 10.93 -5.82 8.92
C LYS A 157 9.49 -5.54 9.36
N CYS A 158 9.30 -5.44 10.67
CA CYS A 158 8.03 -5.08 11.29
C CYS A 158 8.22 -3.99 12.33
N LEU A 159 7.36 -2.97 12.27
CA LEU A 159 7.16 -2.03 13.36
C LEU A 159 5.78 -2.26 13.98
N ILE A 160 5.78 -2.65 15.25
CA ILE A 160 4.58 -2.80 16.08
C ILE A 160 4.34 -1.49 16.84
N ILE A 161 3.22 -0.83 16.54
CA ILE A 161 2.86 0.45 17.14
C ILE A 161 1.73 0.22 18.12
N LYS A 162 1.98 0.49 19.40
CA LYS A 162 1.05 0.25 20.50
C LYS A 162 0.50 1.56 21.04
N ARG A 163 -0.77 1.56 21.46
CA ARG A 163 -1.35 2.70 22.16
C ARG A 163 -0.67 2.95 23.51
#